data_AF-A0A9D1M2C1-F1
#
_entry.id   AF-A0A9D1M2C1-F1
#
_cell.length_a   1.000
_cell.length_b   1.000
_cell.length_c   1.000
_cell.angle_alpha   90.00
_cell.angle_beta   90.00
_cell.angle_gamma   90.00
#
_symmetry.space_group_name_H-M   'P 1'
#
loop_
_entity.id
_entity.type
_entity.pdbx_description
1 polymer ?
#
loop_
_entity_poly.entity_id
_entity_poly.type
_entity_poly.pdbx_seq_one_letter_code
_entity_poly.pdbx_strand_id
1 'polypeptide(L)'
;MQGIYHFILYHIILRWHIQSNNIVIPGAANPEHIKANIDIFDFELTDEEMQEIEQINKNKRYYQSSPELLESYVQMRPDLDGQK
;
A
#
# COMPACT_ATOMS: atom_id res chain seq x y z
N MET A 1 2.51 12.70 16.13
CA MET A 1 1.13 12.10 16.14
C MET A 1 0.18 12.69 17.20
N GLN A 2 -0.31 13.93 17.02
CA GLN A 2 -1.50 14.42 17.74
C GLN A 2 -2.54 14.87 16.71
N GLY A 3 -3.24 13.88 16.16
CA GLY A 3 -4.38 14.00 15.27
C GLY A 3 -5.05 12.63 15.26
N ILE A 4 -6.16 12.48 15.97
CA ILE A 4 -6.84 11.18 16.10
C ILE A 4 -7.65 10.96 14.83
N TYR A 5 -6.97 10.48 13.79
CA TYR A 5 -7.62 9.84 12.66
C TYR A 5 -8.38 8.62 13.20
N HIS A 6 -9.69 8.54 12.96
CA HIS A 6 -10.51 7.34 13.22
C HIS A 6 -10.18 6.23 12.19
N PHE A 7 -8.92 6.13 11.78
CA PHE A 7 -8.49 5.38 10.61
C PHE A 7 -7.45 4.35 11.02
N ILE A 8 -7.85 3.10 10.84
CA ILE A 8 -6.99 1.92 10.73
C ILE A 8 -5.66 2.23 10.01
N LEU A 9 -4.56 1.75 10.59
CA LEU A 9 -3.17 2.04 10.20
C LEU A 9 -2.89 1.90 8.69
N TYR A 10 -3.60 1.02 7.99
CA TYR A 10 -3.41 0.83 6.56
C TYR A 10 -3.89 2.05 5.74
N HIS A 11 -4.92 2.78 6.16
CA HIS A 11 -5.38 4.00 5.48
C HIS A 11 -4.31 5.09 5.50
N ILE A 12 -3.62 5.26 6.62
CA ILE A 12 -2.55 6.24 6.78
C ILE A 12 -1.42 5.95 5.78
N ILE A 13 -1.04 4.67 5.64
CA ILE A 13 0.01 4.25 4.70
C ILE A 13 -0.41 4.51 3.24
N LEU A 14 -1.65 4.18 2.88
CA LEU A 14 -2.17 4.44 1.54
C LEU A 14 -2.23 5.95 1.23
N ARG A 15 -2.70 6.75 2.18
CA ARG A 15 -2.76 8.21 2.03
C ARG A 15 -1.37 8.82 1.88
N TRP A 16 -0.42 8.39 2.71
CA TRP A 16 0.97 8.83 2.63
C TRP A 16 1.57 8.58 1.23
N HIS A 17 1.38 7.38 0.67
CA HIS A 17 1.87 7.07 -0.67
C HIS A 17 1.28 7.98 -1.76
N ILE A 18 -0.03 8.26 -1.70
CA ILE A 18 -0.72 9.17 -2.64
C ILE A 18 -0.17 10.60 -2.52
N GLN A 19 -0.03 11.15 -1.32
CA GLN A 19 0.53 12.50 -1.11
C GLN A 19 2.01 12.58 -1.51
N SER A 20 2.77 11.49 -1.37
CA SER A 20 4.13 11.35 -1.91
C SER A 20 4.17 11.08 -3.42
N ASN A 21 3.06 11.32 -4.13
CA ASN A 21 2.92 11.21 -5.59
C ASN A 21 3.19 9.80 -6.14
N ASN A 22 2.86 8.76 -5.37
CA ASN A 22 2.92 7.36 -5.81
C ASN A 22 1.52 6.83 -6.13
N ILE A 23 1.44 5.96 -7.14
CA ILE A 23 0.22 5.19 -7.42
C ILE A 23 0.19 3.98 -6.47
N VAL A 24 -0.94 3.75 -5.81
CA VAL A 24 -1.15 2.59 -4.92
C VAL A 24 -2.15 1.60 -5.52
N ILE A 25 -1.92 0.30 -5.28
CA ILE A 25 -2.81 -0.79 -5.72
C ILE A 25 -3.09 -1.68 -4.50
N PRO A 26 -4.03 -1.29 -3.61
CA PRO A 26 -4.34 -2.09 -2.42
C PRO A 26 -5.11 -3.35 -2.81
N GLY A 27 -4.65 -4.51 -2.34
CA GLY A 27 -5.38 -5.77 -2.49
C GLY A 27 -6.49 -5.91 -1.44
N ALA A 28 -7.70 -6.24 -1.88
CA ALA A 28 -8.82 -6.56 -0.98
C ALA A 28 -9.80 -7.54 -1.65
N ALA A 29 -10.27 -8.54 -0.90
CA ALA A 29 -11.31 -9.49 -1.34
C ALA A 29 -12.68 -9.23 -0.68
N ASN A 30 -12.71 -8.49 0.43
CA ASN A 30 -13.93 -8.12 1.16
C ASN A 30 -14.49 -6.79 0.59
N PRO A 31 -15.76 -6.74 0.14
CA PRO A 31 -16.40 -5.52 -0.36
C PRO A 31 -16.30 -4.32 0.60
N GLU A 32 -16.41 -4.55 1.91
CA GLU A 32 -16.31 -3.47 2.91
C GLU A 32 -14.89 -2.88 2.93
N HIS A 33 -13.85 -3.71 2.76
CA HIS A 33 -12.47 -3.23 2.69
C HIS A 33 -12.19 -2.49 1.37
N ILE A 34 -12.79 -2.92 0.27
CA ILE A 34 -12.68 -2.21 -1.02
C ILE A 34 -13.26 -0.81 -0.87
N LYS A 35 -14.42 -0.68 -0.20
CA LYS A 35 -15.04 0.60 0.06
C LYS A 35 -14.18 1.47 1.00
N ALA A 36 -13.71 0.89 2.11
CA ALA A 36 -12.86 1.60 3.07
C ALA A 36 -11.56 2.13 2.44
N ASN A 37 -10.97 1.41 1.46
CA ASN A 37 -9.79 1.89 0.74
C ASN A 37 -9.99 3.24 0.02
N ILE A 38 -11.24 3.64 -0.26
CA ILE A 38 -11.57 4.93 -0.89
C ILE A 38 -11.60 6.06 0.14
N ASP A 39 -11.90 5.77 1.41
CA ASP A 39 -12.00 6.77 2.49
C ASP A 39 -10.65 7.50 2.73
N ILE A 40 -9.54 7.01 2.16
CA ILE A 40 -8.24 7.68 2.18
C ILE A 40 -8.25 9.07 1.52
N PHE A 41 -9.28 9.39 0.73
CA PHE A 41 -9.42 10.71 0.10
C PHE A 41 -10.15 11.74 0.98
N ASP A 42 -10.77 11.31 2.07
CA ASP A 42 -11.57 12.17 2.96
C ASP A 42 -10.72 12.97 3.97
N PHE A 43 -9.41 12.73 4.00
CA PHE A 43 -8.48 13.44 4.88
C PHE A 43 -7.13 13.66 4.20
N GLU A 44 -6.29 14.46 4.84
CA GLU A 44 -4.93 14.76 4.42
C GLU A 44 -3.99 14.71 5.61
N LEU A 45 -2.81 14.12 5.43
CA LEU A 45 -1.73 14.17 6.41
C LEU A 45 -1.08 15.55 6.36
N THR A 46 -0.79 16.13 7.51
CA THR A 46 -0.09 17.43 7.56
C THR A 46 1.36 17.28 7.09
N ASP A 47 2.01 18.40 6.75
CA ASP A 47 3.42 18.41 6.36
C ASP A 47 4.31 17.80 7.45
N GLU A 48 4.02 18.08 8.72
CA GLU A 48 4.73 17.49 9.86
C GLU A 48 4.53 15.98 9.94
N GLU A 49 3.31 15.48 9.73
CA GLU A 49 3.02 14.04 9.73
C GLU A 49 3.71 13.33 8.55
N MET A 50 3.70 13.95 7.36
CA MET A 50 4.43 13.46 6.19
C MET A 50 5.93 13.37 6.49
N GLN A 51 6.51 14.38 7.15
CA GLN A 51 7.91 14.38 7.56
C GLN A 51 8.22 13.36 8.66
N GLU A 52 7.34 13.19 9.66
CA GLU A 52 7.48 12.17 10.70
C GLU A 52 7.53 10.76 10.08
N ILE A 53 6.66 10.46 9.11
CA ILE A 53 6.62 9.17 8.44
C ILE A 53 7.87 8.94 7.57
N GLU A 54 8.33 9.95 6.82
CA GLU A 54 9.53 9.85 5.98
C GLU A 54 10.77 9.49 6.80
N GLN A 55 10.89 10.01 8.04
CA GLN A 55 12.02 9.72 8.93
C GLN A 55 12.10 8.25 9.37
N ILE A 56 11.02 7.47 9.23
CA ILE A 56 10.99 6.04 9.56
C ILE A 56 11.71 5.21 8.48
N ASN A 57 11.85 5.73 7.26
CA ASN A 57 12.42 5.01 6.13
C ASN A 57 13.85 4.51 6.41
N LYS A 58 14.03 3.18 6.34
CA LYS A 58 15.32 2.52 6.55
C LYS A 58 16.11 2.30 5.25
N ASN A 59 15.61 2.79 4.11
CA ASN A 59 16.14 2.52 2.78
C ASN A 59 16.31 1.01 2.49
N LYS A 60 15.40 0.20 3.05
CA LYS A 60 15.37 -1.25 2.85
C LYS A 60 14.20 -1.62 1.96
N ARG A 61 14.49 -2.33 0.86
CA ARG A 61 13.45 -2.90 0.00
C ARG A 61 12.82 -4.11 0.68
N TYR A 62 11.49 -4.18 0.66
CA TYR A 62 10.76 -5.35 1.13
C TYR A 62 10.97 -6.55 0.21
N TYR A 63 10.91 -6.33 -1.10
CA TYR A 63 11.09 -7.35 -2.11
C TYR A 63 12.48 -7.25 -2.77
N GLN A 64 13.15 -8.39 -2.88
CA GLN A 64 14.41 -8.54 -3.64
C GLN A 64 14.19 -9.62 -4.69
N SER A 65 14.45 -9.27 -5.94
CA SER A 65 14.39 -10.22 -7.05
C SER A 65 15.73 -10.94 -7.20
N SER A 66 15.71 -12.23 -7.55
CA SER A 66 16.87 -12.96 -8.08
C SER A 66 16.62 -13.36 -9.54
N PRO A 67 17.68 -13.66 -10.32
CA PRO A 67 17.53 -14.19 -11.68
C PRO A 67 16.63 -15.44 -11.74
N GLU A 68 16.80 -16.37 -10.79
CA GLU A 68 16.05 -17.62 -10.73
C GLU A 68 14.55 -17.36 -10.45
N LEU A 69 14.24 -16.40 -9.57
CA LEU A 69 12.87 -16.01 -9.28
C LEU A 69 12.21 -15.34 -10.50
N LEU A 70 12.95 -14.52 -11.25
CA LEU A 70 12.46 -13.94 -12.50
C LEU A 70 12.15 -15.01 -13.55
N GLU A 71 13.03 -15.99 -13.73
CA GLU A 71 12.78 -17.12 -14.62
C GLU A 71 11.50 -17.86 -14.22
N SER A 72 11.27 -18.07 -12.91
CA SER A 72 10.05 -18.70 -12.42
C SER A 72 8.78 -17.92 -12.76
N TYR A 73 8.79 -16.58 -12.71
CA TYR A 73 7.62 -15.77 -13.10
C TYR A 73 7.35 -15.82 -14.59
N VAL A 74 8.39 -15.87 -15.43
CA VAL A 74 8.24 -16.01 -16.89
C VAL A 74 7.57 -17.33 -17.25
N GLN A 75 7.87 -18.39 -16.50
CA GLN A 75 7.26 -19.71 -16.69
C GLN A 75 5.94 -19.89 -15.93
N MET A 76 5.59 -18.97 -15.02
CA MET A 76 4.40 -19.06 -14.19
C MET A 76 3.14 -18.95 -15.05
N ARG A 77 2.31 -19.99 -15.01
CA ARG A 77 0.98 -20.00 -15.61
C ARG A 77 -0.04 -20.11 -14.49
N PRO A 78 -0.56 -18.98 -13.98
CA PRO A 78 -1.57 -19.03 -12.93
C PRO A 78 -2.82 -19.75 -13.47
N ASP A 79 -3.42 -20.62 -12.67
CA ASP A 79 -4.73 -21.18 -12.95
C ASP A 79 -5.77 -20.07 -12.75
N LEU A 80 -6.26 -19.54 -13.87
CA LEU A 80 -7.26 -18.47 -13.87
C LEU A 80 -8.68 -19.02 -13.72
N ASP A 81 -8.90 -20.28 -14.13
CA ASP A 81 -10.22 -20.89 -14.16
C ASP A 81 -10.65 -21.39 -12.78
N GLY A 82 -9.68 -21.77 -11.94
CA GLY A 82 -9.88 -22.15 -10.53
C GLY A 82 -10.04 -20.98 -9.55
N GLN A 83 -9.91 -19.71 -10.00
CA GLN A 83 -10.00 -18.52 -9.14
C GLN A 83 -11.42 -17.92 -9.03
N LYS A 84 -12.47 -18.68 -9.38
CA LYS A 84 -13.87 -18.25 -9.30
C LYS A 84 -14.47 -18.43 -7.90
#